data_AF-A0A402A447-F1
#
_entry.id   AF-A0A402A447-F1
#
_cell.length_a   1.000
_cell.length_b   1.000
_cell.length_c   1.000
_cell.angle_alpha   90.00
_cell.angle_beta   90.00
_cell.angle_gamma   90.00
#
_symmetry.space_group_name_H-M   'P 1'
#
loop_
_entity.id
_entity.type
_entity.pdbx_description
1 polymer ?
#
loop_
_entity_poly.entity_id
_entity_poly.type
_entity_poly.pdbx_seq_one_letter_code
_entity_poly.pdbx_strand_id
1 'polypeptide(L)'
;MEKDQPIAVLDELNCLLDHIHTYLHDKARASDVQLLIISLRQLFEISDDLFRHILPGLHTTTIATMHEQLIRKRLWLQIHDLLRAIEKLSPLCRLLSEVTLSLIIALDELPTNPYANAPSPQSSPEAWQHTQRILAERIHSWRRGKRQSFSLLFAQQNALFPLPMMDKAFSLLLENLEILFQETLPTFSTLQSHDHEPALMLLLDQLQRTDQALIQSELLLEPLELLKKFYTS
;
A
#
# COMPACT_ATOMS: atom_id res chain seq x y z
N MET A 1 0.09 -19.12 19.21
CA MET A 1 -0.50 -19.19 17.87
C MET A 1 -1.77 -18.36 17.89
N GLU A 2 -1.65 -17.05 17.72
CA GLU A 2 -2.80 -16.20 17.40
C GLU A 2 -3.25 -16.60 16.00
N LYS A 3 -4.49 -17.07 15.86
CA LYS A 3 -5.10 -17.19 14.54
C LYS A 3 -5.21 -15.77 14.01
N ASP A 4 -4.46 -15.47 12.96
CA ASP A 4 -4.56 -14.23 12.20
C ASP A 4 -6.04 -13.88 12.04
N GLN A 5 -6.39 -12.63 12.35
CA GLN A 5 -7.69 -12.01 12.07
C GLN A 5 -7.58 -11.20 10.76
N PRO A 6 -7.36 -11.81 9.58
CA PRO A 6 -7.24 -11.05 8.35
C PRO A 6 -8.59 -10.45 7.94
N ILE A 7 -9.70 -11.09 8.33
CA ILE A 7 -11.06 -10.67 7.97
C ILE A 7 -11.42 -9.35 8.65
N ALA A 8 -11.13 -9.21 9.95
CA ALA A 8 -11.49 -8.02 10.71
C ALA A 8 -10.85 -6.73 10.15
N VAL A 9 -9.58 -6.80 9.74
CA VAL A 9 -8.87 -5.60 9.24
C VAL A 9 -9.41 -5.15 7.89
N LEU A 10 -9.81 -6.09 7.02
CA LEU A 10 -10.42 -5.75 5.75
C LEU A 10 -11.80 -5.13 5.94
N ASP A 11 -12.59 -5.61 6.91
CA ASP A 11 -13.87 -5.00 7.27
C ASP A 11 -13.69 -3.55 7.73
N GLU A 12 -12.64 -3.28 8.51
CA GLU A 12 -12.32 -1.91 8.94
C GLU A 12 -11.89 -1.01 7.77
N LEU A 13 -11.04 -1.52 6.86
CA LEU A 13 -10.72 -0.79 5.64
C LEU A 13 -11.98 -0.50 4.80
N ASN A 14 -12.95 -1.41 4.77
CA ASN A 14 -14.21 -1.22 4.05
C ASN A 14 -15.01 -0.06 4.60
N CYS A 15 -15.10 0.05 5.93
CA CYS A 15 -15.78 1.18 6.56
C CYS A 15 -15.17 2.52 6.12
N LEU A 16 -13.83 2.55 6.01
CA LEU A 16 -13.07 3.69 5.50
C LEU A 16 -13.40 4.02 4.04
N LEU A 17 -13.37 3.00 3.19
CA LEU A 17 -13.62 3.13 1.76
C LEU A 17 -15.09 3.48 1.45
N ASP A 18 -16.04 3.00 2.26
CA ASP A 18 -17.47 3.33 2.13
C ASP A 18 -17.74 4.82 2.44
N HIS A 19 -16.97 5.41 3.36
CA HIS A 19 -17.03 6.84 3.62
C HIS A 19 -16.54 7.64 2.40
N ILE A 20 -15.39 7.25 1.83
CA ILE A 20 -14.85 7.86 0.61
C ILE A 20 -15.86 7.71 -0.54
N HIS A 21 -16.46 6.52 -0.69
CA HIS A 21 -17.52 6.27 -1.66
C HIS A 21 -18.67 7.26 -1.50
N THR A 22 -19.21 7.37 -0.29
CA THR A 22 -20.35 8.24 0.00
C THR A 22 -20.02 9.70 -0.24
N TYR A 23 -18.82 10.15 0.12
CA TYR A 23 -18.37 11.52 -0.11
C TYR A 23 -18.25 11.85 -1.61
N LEU A 24 -17.72 10.92 -2.41
CA LEU A 24 -17.44 11.13 -3.84
C LEU A 24 -18.61 10.76 -4.77
N HIS A 25 -19.61 10.03 -4.29
CA HIS A 25 -20.70 9.48 -5.10
C HIS A 25 -21.42 10.52 -5.97
N ASP A 26 -21.68 11.71 -5.42
CA ASP A 26 -22.38 12.78 -6.13
C ASP A 26 -21.43 13.76 -6.83
N LYS A 27 -20.12 13.57 -6.67
CA LYS A 27 -19.07 14.51 -7.09
C LYS A 27 -18.24 14.00 -8.27
N ALA A 28 -18.25 12.70 -8.52
CA ALA A 28 -17.46 12.07 -9.55
C ALA A 28 -18.23 10.96 -10.25
N ARG A 29 -17.66 10.42 -11.32
CA ARG A 29 -18.24 9.26 -12.01
C ARG A 29 -18.20 8.04 -11.08
N ALA A 30 -19.32 7.34 -10.95
CA ALA A 30 -19.42 6.14 -10.12
C ALA A 30 -18.36 5.07 -10.46
N SER A 31 -17.98 4.95 -11.75
CA SER A 31 -16.91 4.06 -12.20
C SER A 31 -15.57 4.38 -11.56
N ASP A 32 -15.23 5.66 -11.47
CA ASP A 32 -13.92 6.13 -11.01
C ASP A 32 -13.83 5.96 -9.49
N VAL A 33 -14.92 6.24 -8.77
CA VAL A 33 -15.02 6.00 -7.33
C VAL A 33 -14.91 4.51 -7.00
N GLN A 34 -15.58 3.63 -7.75
CA GLN A 34 -15.45 2.18 -7.55
C GLN A 34 -14.03 1.68 -7.83
N LEU A 35 -13.41 2.19 -8.90
CA LEU A 35 -12.05 1.82 -9.28
C LEU A 35 -11.03 2.27 -8.23
N LEU A 36 -11.24 3.46 -7.64
CA LEU A 36 -10.46 3.95 -6.50
C LEU A 36 -10.51 2.96 -5.34
N ILE A 37 -11.72 2.60 -4.92
CA ILE A 37 -11.97 1.71 -3.77
C ILE A 37 -11.33 0.34 -3.97
N ILE A 38 -11.51 -0.25 -5.14
CA ILE A 38 -10.93 -1.55 -5.48
C ILE A 38 -9.40 -1.47 -5.48
N SER A 39 -8.84 -0.42 -6.06
CA SER A 39 -7.38 -0.23 -6.13
C SER A 39 -6.76 -0.05 -4.75
N LEU A 40 -7.35 0.78 -3.89
CA LEU A 40 -6.88 0.99 -2.51
C LEU A 40 -6.92 -0.28 -1.67
N ARG A 41 -8.01 -1.07 -1.78
CA ARG A 41 -8.13 -2.38 -1.12
C ARG A 41 -7.02 -3.33 -1.55
N GLN A 42 -6.86 -3.52 -2.86
CA GLN A 42 -5.87 -4.45 -3.39
C GLN A 42 -4.45 -4.01 -3.06
N LEU A 43 -4.19 -2.70 -3.13
CA LEU A 43 -2.91 -2.11 -2.73
C LEU A 43 -2.61 -2.42 -1.27
N PHE A 44 -3.60 -2.25 -0.37
CA PHE A 44 -3.45 -2.59 1.05
C PHE A 44 -3.15 -4.07 1.27
N GLU A 45 -3.93 -4.97 0.67
CA GLU A 45 -3.77 -6.42 0.80
C GLU A 45 -2.38 -6.90 0.35
N ILE A 46 -1.91 -6.43 -0.81
CA ILE A 46 -0.59 -6.80 -1.33
C ILE A 46 0.52 -6.21 -0.47
N SER A 47 0.37 -4.97 -0.02
CA SER A 47 1.35 -4.32 0.86
C SER A 47 1.45 -5.03 2.20
N ASP A 48 0.31 -5.39 2.78
CA ASP A 48 0.24 -6.13 4.03
C ASP A 48 0.94 -7.49 3.92
N ASP A 49 0.68 -8.24 2.86
CA ASP A 49 1.35 -9.53 2.62
C ASP A 49 2.85 -9.37 2.39
N LEU A 50 3.24 -8.36 1.60
CA LEU A 50 4.63 -8.03 1.32
C LEU A 50 5.43 -7.76 2.59
N PHE A 51 4.94 -6.87 3.46
CA PHE A 51 5.69 -6.42 4.63
C PHE A 51 5.57 -7.35 5.82
N ARG A 52 4.46 -8.08 5.98
CA ARG A 52 4.28 -9.00 7.12
C ARG A 52 4.75 -10.41 6.88
N HIS A 53 4.65 -10.92 5.65
CA HIS A 53 4.91 -12.32 5.38
C HIS A 53 6.10 -12.51 4.44
N ILE A 54 6.09 -11.88 3.28
CA ILE A 54 7.09 -12.14 2.24
C ILE A 54 8.49 -11.66 2.67
N LEU A 55 8.63 -10.39 3.08
CA LEU A 55 9.92 -9.84 3.48
C LEU A 55 10.49 -10.50 4.76
N PRO A 56 9.70 -10.72 5.83
CA PRO A 56 10.18 -11.48 6.99
C PRO A 56 10.51 -12.94 6.66
N GLY A 57 9.77 -13.58 5.74
CA GLY A 57 10.03 -14.93 5.27
C GLY A 57 11.41 -15.10 4.66
N LEU A 58 11.87 -14.10 3.90
CA LEU A 58 13.22 -14.06 3.36
C LEU A 58 14.29 -14.09 4.46
N HIS A 59 14.07 -13.33 5.54
CA HIS A 59 14.98 -13.29 6.69
C HIS A 59 15.04 -14.62 7.46
N THR A 60 13.90 -15.28 7.68
CA THR A 60 13.90 -16.58 8.37
C THR A 60 14.64 -17.67 7.58
N THR A 61 14.66 -17.55 6.25
CA THR A 61 15.32 -18.51 5.37
C THR A 61 16.85 -18.44 5.48
N THR A 62 17.43 -17.24 5.63
CA THR A 62 18.89 -17.07 5.69
C THR A 62 19.51 -17.53 7.01
N ILE A 63 18.74 -17.54 8.11
CA ILE A 63 19.23 -18.01 9.42
C ILE A 63 19.24 -19.55 9.52
N ALA A 64 18.42 -20.24 8.73
CA ALA A 64 18.23 -21.68 8.87
C ALA A 64 19.51 -22.48 8.57
N THR A 65 19.93 -23.33 9.50
CA THR A 65 21.06 -24.28 9.33
C THR A 65 20.64 -25.50 8.52
N MET A 66 20.26 -25.28 7.25
CA MET A 66 19.86 -26.34 6.31
C MET A 66 20.96 -26.62 5.28
N HIS A 67 20.79 -27.68 4.49
CA HIS A 67 21.67 -27.96 3.34
C HIS A 67 21.59 -26.81 2.33
N GLU A 68 22.73 -26.40 1.79
CA GLU A 68 22.88 -25.25 0.89
C GLU A 68 21.88 -25.26 -0.28
N GLN A 69 21.66 -26.43 -0.91
CA GLN A 69 20.71 -26.57 -2.01
C GLN A 69 19.25 -26.29 -1.61
N LEU A 70 18.86 -26.67 -0.38
CA LEU A 70 17.51 -26.41 0.14
C LEU A 70 17.34 -24.91 0.45
N ILE A 71 18.36 -24.27 1.01
CA ILE A 71 18.37 -22.83 1.27
C ILE A 71 18.25 -22.07 -0.06
N ARG A 72 19.06 -22.43 -1.06
CA ARG A 72 19.01 -21.85 -2.41
C ARG A 72 17.63 -21.94 -3.05
N LYS A 73 17.02 -23.13 -3.03
CA LYS A 73 15.66 -23.33 -3.54
C LYS A 73 14.63 -22.49 -2.79
N ARG A 74 14.75 -22.37 -1.46
CA ARG A 74 13.83 -21.57 -0.66
C ARG A 74 14.00 -20.07 -0.93
N LEU A 75 15.24 -19.57 -1.02
CA LEU A 75 15.52 -18.18 -1.38
C LEU A 75 14.97 -17.85 -2.77
N TRP A 76 15.14 -18.74 -3.74
CA TRP A 76 14.55 -18.57 -5.07
C TRP A 76 13.03 -18.39 -5.01
N LEU A 77 12.31 -19.24 -4.26
CA LEU A 77 10.86 -19.11 -4.08
C LEU A 77 10.48 -17.79 -3.42
N GLN A 78 11.17 -17.40 -2.35
CA GLN A 78 10.88 -16.15 -1.64
C GLN A 78 11.14 -14.91 -2.49
N ILE A 79 12.22 -14.90 -3.28
CA ILE A 79 12.51 -13.82 -4.24
C ILE A 79 11.45 -13.80 -5.35
N HIS A 80 10.97 -14.95 -5.80
CA HIS A 80 9.90 -15.03 -6.78
C HIS A 80 8.58 -14.47 -6.25
N ASP A 81 8.19 -14.83 -5.03
CA ASP A 81 6.99 -14.31 -4.38
C ASP A 81 7.09 -12.80 -4.18
N LEU A 82 8.26 -12.32 -3.74
CA LEU A 82 8.57 -10.90 -3.59
C LEU A 82 8.45 -10.13 -4.91
N LEU A 83 9.08 -10.62 -5.96
CA LEU A 83 8.98 -10.02 -7.29
C LEU A 83 7.52 -9.96 -7.75
N ARG A 84 6.76 -11.06 -7.60
CA ARG A 84 5.35 -11.12 -8.00
C ARG A 84 4.49 -10.12 -7.23
N ALA A 85 4.77 -9.89 -5.94
CA ALA A 85 4.08 -8.86 -5.16
C ALA A 85 4.39 -7.46 -5.71
N ILE A 86 5.65 -7.15 -5.98
CA ILE A 86 6.09 -5.86 -6.55
C ILE A 86 5.50 -5.64 -7.96
N GLU A 87 5.51 -6.66 -8.82
CA GLU A 87 4.89 -6.62 -10.16
C GLU A 87 3.40 -6.32 -10.12
N LYS A 88 2.69 -6.72 -9.07
CA LYS A 88 1.26 -6.39 -8.87
C LYS A 88 1.06 -4.99 -8.30
N LEU A 89 1.97 -4.50 -7.47
CA LEU A 89 1.88 -3.14 -6.91
C LEU A 89 1.98 -2.08 -8.02
N SER A 90 2.90 -2.20 -8.97
CA SER A 90 3.12 -1.21 -10.02
C SER A 90 1.86 -0.86 -10.84
N PRO A 91 1.11 -1.81 -11.44
CA PRO A 91 -0.10 -1.48 -12.18
C PRO A 91 -1.21 -0.92 -11.27
N LEU A 92 -1.28 -1.33 -10.00
CA LEU A 92 -2.25 -0.77 -9.05
C LEU A 92 -1.93 0.68 -8.70
N CYS A 93 -0.66 1.02 -8.50
CA CYS A 93 -0.25 2.40 -8.27
C CYS A 93 -0.57 3.26 -9.50
N ARG A 94 -0.25 2.81 -10.72
CA ARG A 94 -0.60 3.55 -11.95
C ARG A 94 -2.10 3.79 -12.08
N LEU A 95 -2.89 2.74 -11.89
CA LEU A 95 -4.35 2.81 -11.93
C LEU A 95 -4.89 3.78 -10.88
N LEU A 96 -4.36 3.72 -9.66
CA LEU A 96 -4.73 4.60 -8.57
C LEU A 96 -4.37 6.06 -8.88
N SER A 97 -3.19 6.33 -9.46
CA SER A 97 -2.79 7.67 -9.91
C SER A 97 -3.74 8.20 -11.00
N GLU A 98 -4.05 7.40 -12.03
CA GLU A 98 -4.96 7.78 -13.11
C GLU A 98 -6.37 8.11 -12.59
N VAL A 99 -6.91 7.27 -11.72
CA VAL A 99 -8.23 7.50 -11.11
C VAL A 99 -8.21 8.71 -10.21
N THR A 100 -7.19 8.87 -9.39
CA THR A 100 -7.06 10.03 -8.49
C THR A 100 -7.01 11.33 -9.29
N LEU A 101 -6.30 11.34 -10.42
CA LEU A 101 -6.28 12.48 -11.34
C LEU A 101 -7.67 12.76 -11.94
N SER A 102 -8.40 11.73 -12.38
CA SER A 102 -9.78 11.88 -12.87
C SER A 102 -10.69 12.50 -11.81
N LEU A 103 -10.56 12.06 -10.55
CA LEU A 103 -11.33 12.58 -9.42
C LEU A 103 -10.98 14.03 -9.10
N ILE A 104 -9.70 14.41 -9.18
CA ILE A 104 -9.26 15.80 -9.01
C ILE A 104 -9.90 16.69 -10.07
N ILE A 105 -9.85 16.29 -11.35
CA ILE A 105 -10.45 17.04 -12.45
C ILE A 105 -11.97 17.17 -12.24
N ALA A 106 -12.64 16.07 -11.89
CA ALA A 106 -14.08 16.09 -11.64
C ALA A 106 -14.46 17.03 -10.48
N LEU A 107 -13.67 17.07 -9.41
CA LEU A 107 -13.91 17.97 -8.28
C LEU A 107 -13.63 19.44 -8.61
N ASP A 108 -12.65 19.73 -9.45
CA ASP A 108 -12.31 21.09 -9.90
C ASP A 108 -13.38 21.67 -10.84
N GLU A 109 -14.02 20.80 -11.63
CA GLU A 109 -15.12 21.18 -12.55
C GLU A 109 -16.48 21.37 -11.84
N LEU A 110 -16.60 21.01 -10.56
CA LEU A 110 -17.87 21.13 -9.84
C LEU A 110 -18.27 22.61 -9.66
N PRO A 111 -19.49 22.99 -10.05
CA PRO A 111 -19.98 24.33 -9.75
C PRO A 111 -20.09 24.49 -8.24
N THR A 112 -19.56 25.61 -7.71
CA THR A 112 -19.68 25.98 -6.30
C THR A 112 -21.16 26.22 -5.97
N ASN A 113 -21.89 25.17 -5.62
CA ASN A 113 -23.31 25.27 -5.28
C ASN A 113 -23.44 25.35 -3.75
N PRO A 114 -23.71 26.54 -3.18
CA PRO A 114 -23.80 26.71 -1.73
C PRO A 114 -25.02 26.04 -1.10
N TYR A 115 -25.91 25.43 -1.88
CA TYR A 115 -27.18 24.85 -1.39
C TYR A 115 -27.24 23.31 -1.45
N ALA A 116 -26.13 22.63 -1.73
CA ALA A 116 -26.09 21.17 -1.73
C ALA A 116 -26.09 20.62 -0.29
N ASN A 117 -27.29 20.52 0.31
CA ASN A 117 -27.52 19.85 1.59
C ASN A 117 -27.49 18.32 1.39
N ALA A 118 -26.31 17.76 1.11
CA ALA A 118 -26.14 16.32 1.11
C ALA A 118 -26.13 15.81 2.56
N PRO A 119 -26.86 14.74 2.88
CA PRO A 119 -26.82 14.12 4.21
C PRO A 119 -25.40 13.66 4.51
N SER A 120 -24.85 14.09 5.65
CA SER A 120 -23.56 13.62 6.11
C SER A 120 -23.64 12.13 6.44
N PRO A 121 -22.67 11.30 6.01
CA PRO A 121 -22.62 9.89 6.39
C PRO A 121 -22.61 9.75 7.92
N GLN A 122 -23.64 9.09 8.46
CA GLN A 122 -23.87 8.93 9.91
C GLN A 122 -23.07 7.76 10.51
N SER A 123 -21.79 7.58 10.15
CA SER A 123 -20.95 6.64 10.89
C SER A 123 -20.70 7.20 12.29
N SER A 124 -20.87 6.35 13.32
CA SER A 124 -20.60 6.79 14.70
C SER A 124 -19.12 7.15 14.84
N PRO A 125 -18.75 8.27 15.49
CA PRO A 125 -17.35 8.65 15.69
C PRO A 125 -16.52 7.57 16.39
N GLU A 126 -17.15 6.75 17.24
CA GLU A 126 -16.51 5.65 17.96
C GLU A 126 -16.10 4.50 17.03
N ALA A 127 -16.97 4.08 16.11
CA ALA A 127 -16.64 3.08 15.09
C ALA A 127 -15.44 3.53 14.26
N TRP A 128 -15.41 4.81 13.89
CA TRP A 128 -14.31 5.38 13.12
C TRP A 128 -12.97 5.37 13.86
N GLN A 129 -12.95 5.79 15.11
CA GLN A 129 -11.74 5.74 15.94
C GLN A 129 -11.27 4.30 16.15
N HIS A 130 -12.20 3.34 16.20
CA HIS A 130 -11.88 1.93 16.27
C HIS A 130 -11.21 1.43 14.98
N THR A 131 -11.83 1.69 13.82
CA THR A 131 -11.29 1.42 12.48
C THR A 131 -9.88 1.96 12.31
N GLN A 132 -9.68 3.25 12.63
CA GLN A 132 -8.38 3.90 12.55
C GLN A 132 -7.34 3.23 13.44
N ARG A 133 -7.71 2.85 14.67
CA ARG A 133 -6.80 2.18 15.61
C ARG A 133 -6.38 0.81 15.09
N ILE A 134 -7.31 0.00 14.59
CA ILE A 134 -7.02 -1.32 14.03
C ILE A 134 -6.10 -1.21 12.82
N LEU A 135 -6.39 -0.29 11.90
CA LEU A 135 -5.54 -0.06 10.73
C LEU A 135 -4.17 0.45 11.15
N ALA A 136 -4.08 1.40 12.07
CA ALA A 136 -2.81 1.88 12.61
C ALA A 136 -2.01 0.73 13.23
N GLU A 137 -2.62 -0.11 14.08
CA GLU A 137 -1.94 -1.28 14.66
C GLU A 137 -1.45 -2.26 13.61
N ARG A 138 -2.26 -2.50 12.56
CA ARG A 138 -1.88 -3.34 11.42
C ARG A 138 -0.69 -2.76 10.69
N ILE A 139 -0.72 -1.49 10.35
CA ILE A 139 0.35 -0.85 9.58
C ILE A 139 1.61 -0.71 10.45
N HIS A 140 1.48 -0.43 11.76
CA HIS A 140 2.60 -0.49 12.70
C HIS A 140 3.22 -1.90 12.77
N SER A 141 2.46 -2.96 12.50
CA SER A 141 3.03 -4.31 12.39
C SER A 141 3.94 -4.46 11.17
N TRP A 142 3.76 -3.67 10.10
CA TRP A 142 4.64 -3.67 8.93
C TRP A 142 6.06 -3.24 9.30
N ARG A 143 6.21 -2.17 10.11
CA ARG A 143 7.52 -1.74 10.67
C ARG A 143 8.12 -2.74 11.67
N ARG A 144 7.27 -3.37 12.49
CA ARG A 144 7.72 -4.29 13.56
C ARG A 144 8.18 -5.64 13.02
N GLY A 145 7.75 -6.02 11.82
CA GLY A 145 8.31 -7.18 11.13
C GLY A 145 9.83 -7.04 11.11
N LYS A 146 10.56 -8.05 11.61
CA LYS A 146 12.04 -8.05 11.62
C LYS A 146 12.57 -8.09 10.19
N ARG A 147 12.52 -6.96 9.50
CA ARG A 147 13.10 -6.78 8.18
C ARG A 147 14.60 -6.58 8.37
N GLN A 148 15.37 -7.60 8.02
CA GLN A 148 16.79 -7.39 7.78
C GLN A 148 16.98 -6.67 6.45
N SER A 149 18.01 -5.85 6.38
CA SER A 149 18.40 -5.21 5.14
C SER A 149 18.90 -6.27 4.14
N PHE A 150 18.58 -6.08 2.86
CA PHE A 150 19.10 -6.88 1.76
C PHE A 150 20.62 -6.87 1.75
N SER A 151 21.26 -5.74 2.06
CA SER A 151 22.71 -5.66 2.21
C SER A 151 23.26 -6.60 3.28
N LEU A 152 22.52 -6.87 4.36
CA LEU A 152 22.93 -7.86 5.36
C LEU A 152 22.62 -9.29 4.92
N LEU A 153 21.43 -9.52 4.35
CA LEU A 153 20.98 -10.86 3.91
C LEU A 153 21.86 -11.42 2.79
N PHE A 154 22.31 -10.56 1.88
CA PHE A 154 23.07 -10.90 0.69
C PHE A 154 24.46 -10.27 0.71
N ALA A 155 25.05 -10.08 1.89
CA ALA A 155 26.35 -9.41 2.05
C ALA A 155 27.46 -10.02 1.17
N GLN A 156 27.42 -11.34 0.97
CA GLN A 156 28.38 -12.06 0.12
C GLN A 156 28.21 -11.75 -1.38
N GLN A 157 27.04 -11.25 -1.79
CA GLN A 157 26.70 -10.91 -3.17
C GLN A 157 26.67 -9.40 -3.44
N ASN A 158 27.12 -8.57 -2.49
CA ASN A 158 27.02 -7.11 -2.57
C ASN A 158 27.75 -6.48 -3.78
N ALA A 159 28.76 -7.15 -4.33
CA ALA A 159 29.46 -6.69 -5.53
C ALA A 159 28.67 -6.93 -6.84
N LEU A 160 27.69 -7.84 -6.81
CA LEU A 160 26.93 -8.26 -7.99
C LEU A 160 25.58 -7.54 -8.13
N PHE A 161 25.04 -7.01 -7.04
CA PHE A 161 23.70 -6.43 -7.00
C PHE A 161 23.71 -5.09 -6.24
N PRO A 162 22.86 -4.12 -6.63
CA PRO A 162 22.76 -2.84 -5.93
C PRO A 162 21.94 -2.96 -4.62
N LEU A 163 22.37 -3.83 -3.69
CA LEU A 163 21.63 -4.13 -2.46
C LEU A 163 21.27 -2.90 -1.61
N PRO A 164 22.17 -1.90 -1.40
CA PRO A 164 21.82 -0.71 -0.64
C PRO A 164 20.70 0.12 -1.28
N MET A 165 20.63 0.12 -2.62
CA MET A 165 19.54 0.78 -3.36
C MET A 165 18.22 0.08 -3.10
N MET A 166 18.19 -1.26 -3.13
CA MET A 166 16.99 -2.04 -2.82
C MET A 166 16.51 -1.77 -1.39
N ASP A 167 17.43 -1.70 -0.43
CA ASP A 167 17.09 -1.39 0.95
C ASP A 167 16.40 -0.05 1.09
N LYS A 168 16.96 0.98 0.44
CA LYS A 168 16.37 2.31 0.39
C LYS A 168 15.00 2.29 -0.29
N ALA A 169 14.88 1.65 -1.45
CA ALA A 169 13.64 1.62 -2.23
C ALA A 169 12.49 0.96 -1.45
N PHE A 170 12.72 -0.19 -0.83
CA PHE A 170 11.70 -0.83 0.02
C PHE A 170 11.34 0.00 1.26
N SER A 171 12.29 0.74 1.84
CA SER A 171 12.00 1.61 3.00
C SER A 171 11.14 2.81 2.60
N LEU A 172 11.44 3.44 1.46
CA LEU A 172 10.61 4.51 0.89
C LEU A 172 9.25 4.00 0.42
N LEU A 173 9.18 2.77 -0.12
CA LEU A 173 7.92 2.13 -0.49
C LEU A 173 7.03 1.94 0.74
N LEU A 174 7.60 1.40 1.83
CA LEU A 174 6.90 1.26 3.10
C LEU A 174 6.39 2.62 3.59
N GLU A 175 7.29 3.61 3.70
CA GLU A 175 6.95 4.95 4.19
C GLU A 175 5.78 5.58 3.43
N ASN A 176 5.78 5.52 2.09
CA ASN A 176 4.71 6.08 1.28
C ASN A 176 3.36 5.37 1.47
N LEU A 177 3.38 4.04 1.57
CA LEU A 177 2.17 3.26 1.81
C LEU A 177 1.64 3.49 3.22
N GLU A 178 2.51 3.63 4.22
CA GLU A 178 2.11 3.96 5.58
C GLU A 178 1.44 5.32 5.67
N ILE A 179 2.02 6.36 5.05
CA ILE A 179 1.42 7.70 5.01
C ILE A 179 0.06 7.63 4.32
N LEU A 180 -0.02 6.96 3.17
CA LEU A 180 -1.27 6.80 2.43
C LEU A 180 -2.38 6.20 3.30
N PHE A 181 -2.10 5.09 3.99
CA PHE A 181 -3.13 4.36 4.75
C PHE A 181 -3.35 4.87 6.19
N GLN A 182 -2.37 5.48 6.84
CA GLN A 182 -2.49 6.01 8.22
C GLN A 182 -2.87 7.49 8.28
N GLU A 183 -2.49 8.27 7.28
CA GLU A 183 -2.65 9.74 7.32
C GLU A 183 -3.63 10.20 6.24
N THR A 184 -3.37 9.89 4.96
CA THR A 184 -4.16 10.41 3.84
C THR A 184 -5.59 9.88 3.84
N LEU A 185 -5.78 8.55 3.81
CA LEU A 185 -7.13 7.95 3.77
C LEU A 185 -7.98 8.31 4.99
N PRO A 186 -7.47 8.22 6.23
CA PRO A 186 -8.30 8.54 7.39
C PRO A 186 -8.74 10.00 7.43
N THR A 187 -8.01 10.92 6.81
CA THR A 187 -8.38 12.34 6.77
C THR A 187 -9.64 12.60 5.94
N PHE A 188 -10.02 11.70 5.02
CA PHE A 188 -11.29 11.81 4.28
C PHE A 188 -12.52 11.85 5.20
N SER A 189 -12.45 11.22 6.39
CA SER A 189 -13.56 11.26 7.37
C SER A 189 -13.83 12.62 7.98
N THR A 190 -12.84 13.51 7.94
CA THR A 190 -12.97 14.86 8.49
C THR A 190 -13.54 15.84 7.46
N LEU A 191 -13.72 15.40 6.21
CA LEU A 191 -14.23 16.24 5.15
C LEU A 191 -15.71 16.56 5.37
N GLN A 192 -16.03 17.84 5.24
CA GLN A 192 -17.41 18.28 5.21
C GLN A 192 -17.95 18.16 3.78
N SER A 193 -19.24 17.86 3.62
CA SER A 193 -19.83 17.58 2.32
C SER A 193 -19.69 18.74 1.30
N HIS A 194 -19.58 19.98 1.79
CA HIS A 194 -19.48 21.20 0.99
C HIS A 194 -18.04 21.70 0.75
N ASP A 195 -17.04 21.15 1.44
CA ASP A 195 -15.66 21.60 1.31
C ASP A 195 -14.92 20.77 0.26
N HIS A 196 -14.78 21.32 -0.95
CA HIS A 196 -14.07 20.68 -2.07
C HIS A 196 -12.55 20.84 -1.97
N GLU A 197 -12.07 21.98 -1.49
CA GLU A 197 -10.64 22.31 -1.43
C GLU A 197 -9.84 21.31 -0.56
N PRO A 198 -10.26 20.94 0.67
CA PRO A 198 -9.55 19.93 1.45
C PRO A 198 -9.55 18.56 0.78
N ALA A 199 -10.63 18.21 0.05
CA ALA A 199 -10.71 16.94 -0.68
C ALA A 199 -9.72 16.90 -1.85
N LEU A 200 -9.59 18.01 -2.60
CA LEU A 200 -8.61 18.17 -3.66
C LEU A 200 -7.19 18.02 -3.10
N MET A 201 -6.89 18.66 -1.97
CA MET A 201 -5.58 18.55 -1.32
C MET A 201 -5.26 17.11 -0.90
N LEU A 202 -6.23 16.37 -0.36
CA LEU A 202 -6.03 14.96 -0.01
C LEU A 202 -5.82 14.06 -1.23
N LEU A 203 -6.55 14.28 -2.32
CA LEU A 203 -6.35 13.54 -3.55
C LEU A 203 -4.98 13.86 -4.19
N LEU A 204 -4.51 15.11 -4.10
CA LEU A 204 -3.17 15.48 -4.56
C LEU A 204 -2.07 14.78 -3.73
N ASP A 205 -2.20 14.75 -2.40
CA ASP A 205 -1.27 13.98 -1.55
C ASP A 205 -1.33 12.49 -1.89
N GLN A 206 -2.52 11.91 -2.03
CA GLN A 206 -2.69 10.51 -2.46
C GLN A 206 -1.99 10.23 -3.79
N LEU A 207 -2.17 11.10 -4.80
CA LEU A 207 -1.52 10.99 -6.10
C LEU A 207 0.01 10.99 -5.94
N GLN A 208 0.54 11.96 -5.19
CA GLN A 208 1.98 12.06 -4.94
C GLN A 208 2.54 10.82 -4.23
N ARG A 209 1.88 10.31 -3.20
CA ARG A 209 2.32 9.10 -2.47
C ARG A 209 2.28 7.86 -3.35
N THR A 210 1.24 7.76 -4.17
CA THR A 210 1.06 6.64 -5.11
C THR A 210 2.13 6.66 -6.20
N ASP A 211 2.45 7.83 -6.77
CA ASP A 211 3.52 7.98 -7.76
C ASP A 211 4.89 7.67 -7.16
N GLN A 212 5.15 8.12 -5.93
CA GLN A 212 6.39 7.78 -5.23
C GLN A 212 6.51 6.28 -4.97
N ALA A 213 5.43 5.63 -4.53
CA ALA A 213 5.37 4.18 -4.35
C ALA A 213 5.61 3.42 -5.66
N LEU A 214 5.03 3.90 -6.78
CA LEU A 214 5.26 3.35 -8.12
C LEU A 214 6.73 3.41 -8.51
N ILE A 215 7.38 4.57 -8.34
CA ILE A 215 8.80 4.72 -8.65
C ILE A 215 9.63 3.72 -7.84
N GLN A 216 9.34 3.55 -6.55
CA GLN A 216 10.07 2.60 -5.72
C GLN A 216 9.81 1.14 -6.15
N SER A 217 8.58 0.78 -6.52
CA SER A 217 8.28 -0.57 -6.98
C SER A 217 9.00 -0.89 -8.29
N GLU A 218 9.06 0.06 -9.24
CA GLU A 218 9.79 -0.10 -10.50
C GLU A 218 11.30 -0.26 -10.31
N LEU A 219 11.91 0.52 -9.40
CA LEU A 219 13.33 0.41 -9.05
C LEU A 219 13.71 -0.94 -8.45
N LEU A 220 12.75 -1.68 -7.90
CA LEU A 220 12.96 -2.98 -7.29
C LEU A 220 12.89 -4.14 -8.30
N LEU A 221 12.21 -3.97 -9.43
CA LEU A 221 11.94 -5.06 -10.38
C LEU A 221 13.22 -5.66 -10.97
N GLU A 222 14.10 -4.84 -11.54
CA GLU A 222 15.32 -5.32 -12.20
C GLU A 222 16.28 -6.04 -11.22
N PRO A 223 16.64 -5.46 -10.06
CA PRO A 223 17.50 -6.15 -9.09
C PRO A 223 16.91 -7.48 -8.59
N LEU A 224 15.59 -7.55 -8.37
CA LEU A 224 14.92 -8.78 -7.93
C LEU A 224 14.94 -9.86 -9.01
N GLU A 225 14.73 -9.49 -10.27
CA GLU A 225 14.86 -10.41 -11.40
C GLU A 225 16.30 -10.96 -11.55
N LEU A 226 17.31 -10.12 -11.34
CA LEU A 226 18.71 -10.55 -11.34
C LEU A 226 19.01 -11.52 -10.18
N LEU A 227 18.53 -11.21 -8.96
CA LEU A 227 18.67 -12.10 -7.80
C LEU A 227 17.97 -13.45 -8.04
N LYS A 228 16.76 -13.45 -8.59
CA LYS A 228 16.00 -14.66 -8.95
C LYS A 228 16.79 -15.53 -9.92
N LYS A 229 17.36 -14.93 -10.98
CA LYS A 229 18.20 -15.66 -11.96
C LYS A 229 19.43 -16.27 -11.29
N PHE A 230 20.10 -15.53 -10.42
CA PHE A 230 21.28 -16.02 -9.69
C PHE A 230 20.97 -17.26 -8.84
N TYR A 231 19.82 -17.33 -8.18
CA TYR A 231 19.46 -18.51 -7.40
C TYR A 231 18.89 -19.67 -8.25
N THR A 232 18.62 -19.45 -9.54
CA THR A 232 18.16 -20.48 -10.49
C THR A 232 19.32 -21.26 -11.13
N SER A 233 20.45 -20.60 -11.40
CA SER A 233 21.64 -21.20 -12.04
C SER A 233 22.37 -22.20 -11.15
#